data_AF-M1ZSS3-F1
#
_entry.id   AF-M1ZSS3-F1
#
_cell.length_a   1.000
_cell.length_b   1.000
_cell.length_c   1.000
_cell.angle_alpha   90.00
_cell.angle_beta   90.00
_cell.angle_gamma   90.00
#
_symmetry.space_group_name_H-M   'P 1'
#
loop_
_entity.id
_entity.type
_entity.pdbx_description
1 polymer ?
#
loop_
_entity_poly.entity_id
_entity_poly.type
_entity_poly.pdbx_seq_one_letter_code
_entity_poly.pdbx_strand_id
1 'polypeptide(L)' 'KNITSLMVTHNLRDAINYGNRLIMLHKGKIILDLNEKEKRNLRVEDILKKFEYAV' A
#
# COMPACT_ATOMS: atom_id res chain seq x y z
N LYS A 1 18.12 -3.66 -16.07
CA LYS A 1 18.22 -2.28 -15.54
C LYS A 1 17.38 -2.20 -14.28
N ASN A 2 17.89 -1.57 -13.21
CA ASN A 2 17.19 -1.42 -11.94
C ASN A 2 16.72 0.04 -11.83
N ILE A 3 15.52 0.34 -12.33
CA ILE A 3 14.96 1.69 -12.34
C ILE A 3 14.06 1.80 -11.11
N THR A 4 14.31 2.80 -10.27
CA THR A 4 13.41 3.14 -9.17
C THR A 4 12.13 3.70 -9.75
N SER A 5 11.02 3.02 -9.47
CA SER A 5 9.69 3.39 -9.96
C SER A 5 8.77 3.69 -8.79
N LEU A 6 7.91 4.70 -8.95
CA LEU A 6 6.85 5.04 -8.01
C LEU A 6 5.51 5.00 -8.75
N MET A 7 4.54 4.30 -8.17
CA MET A 7 3.16 4.24 -8.68
C MET A 7 2.23 4.81 -7.62
N VAL A 8 1.31 5.68 -8.04
CA VAL A 8 0.23 6.20 -7.21
C VAL A 8 -1.09 5.68 -7.79
N THR A 9 -1.89 5.01 -6.98
CA THR A 9 -3.16 4.41 -7.41
C THR A 9 -4.21 4.51 -6.32
N HIS A 10 -5.47 4.62 -6.73
CA HIS A 10 -6.64 4.46 -5.85
C HIS A 10 -7.15 3.01 -5.83
N ASN A 11 -6.64 2.15 -6.72
CA ASN A 11 -6.98 0.73 -6.77
C ASN A 11 -6.08 -0.05 -5.81
N LEU A 12 -6.67 -0.53 -4.71
CA LEU A 12 -5.96 -1.30 -3.69
C LEU A 12 -5.37 -2.61 -4.23
N ARG A 13 -6.03 -3.24 -5.21
CA ARG A 13 -5.54 -4.48 -5.82
C ARG A 13 -4.22 -4.23 -6.56
N ASP A 14 -4.10 -3.12 -7.27
CA ASP A 14 -2.86 -2.74 -7.94
C ASP A 14 -1.77 -2.40 -6.92
N ALA A 15 -2.12 -1.68 -5.85
CA ALA A 15 -1.20 -1.32 -4.78
C ALA A 15 -0.58 -2.55 -4.10
N ILE A 16 -1.32 -3.67 -4.00
CA ILE A 16 -0.84 -4.95 -3.46
C ILE A 16 -0.06 -5.73 -4.53
N ASN A 17 -0.53 -5.77 -5.77
CA ASN A 17 0.07 -6.60 -6.80
C ASN A 17 1.41 -6.06 -7.32
N TYR A 18 1.59 -4.74 -7.37
CA TYR A 18 2.77 -4.13 -8.00
C TYR A 18 3.72 -3.47 -6.99
N GLY A 19 5.02 -3.61 -7.23
CA GLY A 19 6.07 -3.02 -6.40
C GLY A 19 6.36 -3.80 -5.13
N ASN A 20 7.44 -3.41 -4.45
CA ASN A 20 8.02 -4.08 -3.29
C ASN A 20 7.87 -3.29 -1.98
N ARG A 21 7.23 -2.13 -2.01
CA ARG A 21 6.87 -1.33 -0.84
C ARG A 21 5.48 -0.73 -1.04
N LEU A 22 4.69 -0.65 0.01
CA LEU A 22 3.37 -0.03 0.00
C LEU A 22 3.34 1.09 1.04
N ILE A 23 3.04 2.31 0.59
CA ILE A 23 2.87 3.48 1.46
C ILE A 23 1.44 3.98 1.29
N MET A 24 0.75 4.20 2.40
CA MET A 24 -0.60 4.77 2.42
C MET A 24 -0.57 6.12 3.12
N LEU A 25 -1.17 7.11 2.46
CA LEU A 25 -1.23 8.49 2.93
C LEU A 25 -2.67 8.85 3.25
N HIS A 26 -2.89 9.48 4.40
CA HIS A 26 -4.17 10.05 4.77
C HIS A 26 -3.94 11.40 5.47
N LYS A 27 -4.64 12.45 5.02
CA LYS A 27 -4.53 13.83 5.55
C LYS A 27 -3.07 14.32 5.72
N GLY A 28 -2.23 14.03 4.73
CA GLY A 28 -0.81 14.44 4.73
C GLY A 28 0.11 13.63 5.67
N LYS A 29 -0.39 12.55 6.29
CA LYS A 29 0.40 11.67 7.15
C LYS A 29 0.52 10.28 6.52
N ILE A 30 1.68 9.64 6.71
CA ILE A 30 1.87 8.23 6.39
C ILE A 30 1.17 7.41 7.48
N ILE A 31 0.12 6.67 7.08
CA ILE A 31 -0.65 5.82 7.99
C ILE A 31 -0.29 4.34 7.86
N LEU A 32 0.39 3.97 6.78
CA LEU A 32 0.87 2.62 6.53
C LEU A 32 2.16 2.70 5.70
N ASP A 33 3.16 1.96 6.12
CA ASP A 33 4.42 1.79 5.38
C ASP A 33 4.86 0.35 5.55
N LEU A 34 4.77 -0.42 4.47
CA LEU A 34 5.03 -1.85 4.48
C LEU A 34 6.14 -2.17 3.50
N ASN A 35 7.12 -2.93 3.99
CA ASN A 35 8.14 -3.52 3.14
C ASN A 35 7.60 -4.75 2.40
N GLU A 36 8.44 -5.34 1.55
CA GLU A 36 8.04 -6.42 0.65
C GLU A 36 7.51 -7.66 1.41
N LYS A 37 8.13 -8.01 2.54
CA LYS A 37 7.73 -9.19 3.32
C LYS A 37 6.38 -8.98 3.99
N GLU A 38 6.19 -7.80 4.58
CA GLU A 38 4.93 -7.43 5.23
C GLU A 38 3.80 -7.33 4.21
N LYS A 39 4.10 -6.77 3.04
CA LYS A 39 3.16 -6.64 1.92
C LYS A 39 2.73 -8.00 1.36
N ARG A 40 3.64 -8.97 1.23
CA ARG A 40 3.31 -10.34 0.74
C ARG A 40 2.33 -11.07 1.64
N ASN A 41 2.37 -10.79 2.94
CA ASN A 41 1.45 -11.39 3.92
C ASN A 41 0.13 -10.62 4.04
N LEU A 42 0.02 -9.48 3.37
CA LEU A 42 -1.11 -8.57 3.47
C LEU A 42 -2.25 -9.03 2.55
N ARG A 43 -3.48 -9.16 3.08
CA ARG A 43 -4.66 -9.41 2.27
C ARG A 43 -5.38 -8.10 1.96
N VAL A 44 -6.09 -8.07 0.83
CA VAL A 44 -6.92 -6.92 0.42
C VAL A 44 -7.90 -6.51 1.53
N GLU A 45 -8.47 -7.51 2.20
CA GLU A 45 -9.42 -7.36 3.32
C GLU A 45 -8.83 -6.59 4.50
N ASP A 46 -7.54 -6.81 4.82
CA ASP A 46 -6.87 -6.14 5.93
C ASP A 46 -6.62 -4.65 5.63
N ILE A 47 -6.41 -4.33 4.35
CA ILE A 47 -6.27 -2.93 3.91
C ILE A 47 -7.61 -2.22 3.93
N LEU A 48 -8.68 -2.85 3.42
CA LEU A 48 -10.01 -2.25 3.41
C LEU A 48 -10.46 -1.87 4.83
N LYS A 49 -10.22 -2.74 5.82
CA LYS A 49 -10.47 -2.44 7.23
C LYS A 49 -9.68 -1.23 7.74
N LYS A 50 -8.40 -1.13 7.39
CA LYS A 50 -7.56 0.02 7.76
C LYS A 50 -7.99 1.31 7.09
N PHE A 51 -8.54 1.22 5.88
CA PHE A 51 -9.03 2.37 5.12
C PHE A 51 -10.36 2.89 5.65
N GLU A 52 -11.32 2.01 5.93
CA GLU A 52 -12.62 2.38 6.52
C GLU A 52 -12.45 3.03 7.89
N TYR A 53 -11.53 2.55 8.73
CA TYR A 53 -11.24 3.16 10.02
C TYR A 53 -10.54 4.53 9.92
N ALA A 54 -9.96 4.85 8.76
CA ALA A 54 -9.27 6.12 8.54
C ALA A 54 -10.21 7.24 8.03
N VAL A 55 -11.48 6.94 7.74
CA VAL A 55 -12.49 7.94 7.29
C VAL A 55 -13.21 8.56 8.48
#